data_AF-A0A3S5IZH1-F1
#
_entry.id   AF-A0A3S5IZH1-F1
#
_cell.length_a   1.000
_cell.length_b   1.000
_cell.length_c   1.000
_cell.angle_alpha   90.00
_cell.angle_beta   90.00
_cell.angle_gamma   90.00
#
_symmetry.space_group_name_H-M   'P 1'
#
loop_
_entity.id
_entity.type
_entity.pdbx_description
1 polymer ?
#
loop_
_entity_poly.entity_id
_entity_poly.type
_entity_poly.pdbx_seq_one_letter_code
_entity_poly.pdbx_strand_id
1 'polypeptide(L)'
;MRHTLFIGPLGWFLRYCGGVPVDRRAAGARVRQTIQEYEKNDDMVLLITPEGTRSPQPNWKTGFYHIASEANVPIAIAFVDTAAKRAGIDHFFMPTGDLDKDLSEIKAFYDAKRGLKPENYAS
;
A
#
# COMPACT_ATOMS: atom_id res chain seq x y z
N MET A 1 6.51 7.31 -4.20
CA MET A 1 6.61 6.81 -5.60
C MET A 1 7.85 7.44 -6.26
N ARG A 2 8.25 7.05 -7.47
CA ARG A 2 9.41 7.69 -8.14
C ARG A 2 9.02 9.16 -8.41
N HIS A 3 9.82 10.14 -7.99
CA HIS A 3 9.58 11.60 -8.19
C HIS A 3 9.31 11.98 -9.66
N THR A 4 9.56 11.06 -10.59
CA THR A 4 9.36 11.17 -12.03
C THR A 4 7.90 11.18 -12.51
N LEU A 5 6.91 10.75 -11.70
CA LEU A 5 5.49 10.81 -12.11
C LEU A 5 4.87 12.21 -11.99
N PHE A 6 5.46 13.09 -11.18
CA PHE A 6 4.94 14.45 -10.95
C PHE A 6 5.59 15.51 -11.86
N ILE A 7 6.20 15.08 -12.98
CA ILE A 7 6.88 15.95 -13.93
C ILE A 7 6.02 16.05 -15.20
N GLY A 8 5.75 17.28 -15.66
CA GLY A 8 4.94 17.53 -16.86
C GLY A 8 3.42 17.40 -16.63
N PRO A 9 2.60 17.26 -17.69
CA PRO A 9 1.13 17.30 -17.60
C PRO A 9 0.53 16.21 -16.71
N LEU A 10 1.19 15.06 -16.59
CA LEU A 10 0.79 13.97 -15.69
C LEU A 10 0.91 14.37 -14.21
N GLY A 11 1.90 15.20 -13.86
CA GLY A 11 2.05 15.71 -12.50
C GLY A 11 0.99 16.73 -12.12
N TRP A 12 0.52 17.53 -13.07
CA TRP A 12 -0.61 18.45 -12.85
C TRP A 12 -1.92 17.68 -12.65
N PHE A 13 -2.19 16.68 -13.50
CA PHE A 13 -3.37 15.81 -13.36
C PHE A 13 -3.37 15.06 -12.02
N LEU A 14 -2.24 14.46 -11.63
CA LEU A 14 -2.14 13.75 -10.35
C LEU A 14 -2.35 14.67 -9.15
N ARG A 15 -1.86 15.91 -9.19
CA ARG A 15 -2.12 16.92 -8.13
C ARG A 15 -3.59 17.37 -8.12
N TYR A 16 -4.19 17.54 -9.29
CA TYR A 16 -5.61 17.89 -9.43
C TYR A 16 -6.52 16.80 -8.84
N CYS A 17 -6.15 15.53 -8.97
CA CYS A 17 -6.84 14.40 -8.35
C CYS A 17 -6.50 14.18 -6.86
N GLY A 18 -5.82 15.13 -6.19
CA GLY A 18 -5.47 15.02 -4.77
C GLY A 18 -4.19 14.19 -4.47
N GLY A 19 -3.39 13.87 -5.49
CA GLY A 19 -2.17 13.08 -5.33
C GLY A 19 -1.06 13.84 -4.61
N VAL A 20 -0.69 13.38 -3.41
CA VAL A 20 0.41 13.93 -2.62
C VAL A 20 1.73 13.20 -2.96
N PRO A 21 2.79 13.92 -3.41
CA PRO A 21 4.07 13.30 -3.72
C PRO A 21 4.80 12.87 -2.44
N VAL A 22 4.98 11.56 -2.26
CA VAL A 22 5.71 10.99 -1.11
C VAL A 22 7.20 10.86 -1.41
N ASP A 23 8.04 11.63 -0.70
CA ASP A 23 9.50 11.55 -0.78
C ASP A 23 10.05 10.31 -0.04
N ARG A 24 10.88 9.52 -0.73
CA ARG A 24 11.29 8.17 -0.31
C ARG A 24 12.58 8.12 0.54
N ARG A 25 13.20 9.26 0.85
CA ARG A 25 14.54 9.31 1.46
C ARG A 25 14.63 8.96 2.96
N ALA A 26 13.54 9.05 3.74
CA ALA A 26 13.53 8.67 5.17
C ALA A 26 12.26 7.87 5.56
N ALA A 27 12.41 6.62 6.00
CA ALA A 27 11.27 5.71 6.22
C ALA A 27 10.41 6.05 7.45
N GLY A 28 11.03 6.36 8.59
CA GLY A 28 10.29 6.65 9.84
C GLY A 28 9.55 8.00 9.82
N ALA A 29 10.10 9.00 9.13
CA ALA A 29 9.44 10.32 9.00
C ALA A 29 8.12 10.23 8.21
N ARG A 30 8.01 9.26 7.28
CA ARG A 30 6.82 9.08 6.43
C ARG A 30 5.61 8.55 7.16
N VAL A 31 5.78 7.62 8.12
CA VAL A 31 4.64 7.04 8.86
C VAL A 31 3.92 8.15 9.61
N ARG A 32 4.66 8.90 10.43
CA ARG A 32 4.12 10.04 11.18
C ARG A 32 3.53 11.13 10.28
N GLN A 33 4.21 11.50 9.19
CA GLN A 33 3.67 12.48 8.25
C GLN A 33 2.35 12.01 7.65
N THR A 34 2.28 10.74 7.22
CA THR A 34 1.06 10.18 6.62
C THR A 34 -0.09 10.16 7.61
N ILE A 35 0.16 9.81 8.88
CA ILE A 35 -0.87 9.84 9.93
C ILE A 35 -1.42 11.26 10.09
N GLN A 36 -0.53 12.27 10.15
CA GLN A 36 -0.96 13.68 10.22
C GLN A 36 -1.75 14.13 8.99
N GLU A 37 -1.47 13.58 7.81
CA GLU A 37 -2.28 13.87 6.61
C GLU A 37 -3.66 13.22 6.70
N TYR A 38 -3.77 12.00 7.24
CA TYR A 38 -5.07 11.37 7.52
C TYR A 38 -5.91 12.18 8.53
N GLU A 39 -5.30 12.79 9.54
CA GLU A 39 -6.00 13.65 10.51
C GLU A 39 -6.52 14.96 9.90
N LYS A 40 -5.89 15.45 8.83
CA LYS A 40 -6.21 16.75 8.20
C LYS A 40 -7.15 16.63 7.00
N ASN A 41 -7.27 15.44 6.42
CA ASN A 41 -8.00 15.21 5.18
C ASN A 41 -8.98 14.06 5.38
N ASP A 42 -10.28 14.37 5.37
CA ASP A 42 -11.35 13.37 5.53
C ASP A 42 -11.40 12.38 4.34
N ASP A 43 -10.97 12.81 3.15
CA ASP A 43 -11.00 12.03 1.90
C ASP A 43 -9.58 11.70 1.40
N MET A 44 -8.86 10.82 2.11
CA MET A 44 -7.52 10.37 1.70
C MET A 44 -7.43 8.86 1.47
N VAL A 45 -6.87 8.47 0.32
CA VAL A 45 -6.52 7.07 0.03
C VAL A 45 -5.02 6.95 -0.21
N LEU A 46 -4.38 6.06 0.55
CA LEU A 46 -2.97 5.78 0.41
C LEU A 46 -2.75 4.37 -0.17
N LEU A 47 -2.14 4.33 -1.35
CA LEU A 47 -1.76 3.07 -1.99
C LEU A 47 -0.31 2.70 -1.64
N ILE A 48 -0.13 1.58 -0.92
CA ILE A 48 1.18 1.02 -0.57
C ILE A 48 1.25 -0.44 -1.03
N THR A 49 2.36 -0.81 -1.66
CA THR A 49 2.74 -2.20 -1.88
C THR A 49 3.65 -2.66 -0.73
N PRO A 50 3.28 -3.69 0.06
CA PRO A 50 3.98 -4.05 1.30
C PRO A 50 5.42 -4.54 1.07
N GLU A 51 5.70 -5.19 -0.07
CA GLU A 51 7.05 -5.63 -0.44
C GLU A 51 8.04 -4.46 -0.63
N GLY A 52 7.54 -3.26 -0.96
CA GLY A 52 8.32 -2.04 -1.12
C GLY A 52 9.30 -2.01 -2.31
N THR A 53 9.49 -3.13 -3.01
CA THR A 53 10.35 -3.26 -4.19
C THR A 53 9.60 -3.98 -5.32
N ARG A 54 10.19 -4.02 -6.52
CA ARG A 54 9.66 -4.82 -7.65
C ARG A 54 10.34 -6.19 -7.77
N SER A 55 11.26 -6.49 -6.86
CA SER A 55 11.92 -7.77 -6.72
C SER A 55 11.23 -8.55 -5.59
N PRO A 56 11.21 -9.88 -5.66
CA PRO A 56 10.57 -10.71 -4.64
C PRO A 56 11.21 -10.46 -3.28
N GLN A 57 10.40 -10.20 -2.25
CA GLN A 57 10.85 -9.96 -0.90
C GLN A 57 9.85 -10.55 0.11
N PRO A 58 10.18 -11.67 0.78
CA PRO A 58 9.29 -12.30 1.76
C PRO A 58 9.08 -11.41 3.01
N ASN A 59 10.06 -10.57 3.34
CA ASN A 59 9.98 -9.67 4.48
C ASN A 59 9.30 -8.35 4.10
N TRP A 60 7.98 -8.35 4.21
CA TRP A 60 7.15 -7.17 3.94
C TRP A 60 7.48 -6.02 4.88
N LYS A 61 7.45 -4.79 4.35
CA LYS A 61 7.58 -3.57 5.15
C LYS A 61 6.29 -3.33 5.91
N THR A 62 6.38 -3.13 7.21
CA THR A 62 5.23 -3.04 8.13
C THR A 62 4.66 -1.62 8.28
N GLY A 63 5.27 -0.63 7.62
CA GLY A 63 4.88 0.77 7.77
C GLY A 63 3.41 1.06 7.40
N PHE A 64 2.83 0.35 6.43
CA PHE A 64 1.41 0.52 6.09
C PHE A 64 0.49 0.08 7.24
N TYR A 65 0.87 -0.99 7.95
CA TYR A 65 0.12 -1.51 9.07
C TYR A 65 0.13 -0.54 10.25
N HIS A 66 1.31 0.01 10.58
CA HIS A 66 1.42 1.04 11.60
C HIS A 66 0.62 2.30 11.27
N ILE A 67 0.66 2.77 10.01
CA ILE A 67 -0.17 3.90 9.57
C ILE A 67 -1.66 3.60 9.80
N ALA A 68 -2.14 2.45 9.34
CA ALA A 68 -3.54 2.08 9.46
C ALA A 68 -3.99 1.93 10.93
N SER A 69 -3.15 1.29 11.75
CA SER A 69 -3.42 1.08 13.17
C SER A 69 -3.41 2.39 13.97
N GLU A 70 -2.44 3.28 13.72
CA GLU A 70 -2.31 4.55 14.46
C GLU A 70 -3.33 5.59 13.98
N ALA A 71 -3.64 5.64 12.69
CA ALA A 71 -4.66 6.53 12.14
C ALA A 71 -6.10 5.98 12.30
N ASN A 72 -6.25 4.77 12.84
CA ASN A 72 -7.54 4.07 13.00
C ASN A 72 -8.36 4.00 11.70
N VAL A 73 -7.69 3.65 10.60
CA VAL A 73 -8.31 3.51 9.27
C VAL A 73 -8.19 2.07 8.75
N PRO A 74 -9.16 1.58 7.96
CA PRO A 74 -9.09 0.24 7.39
C PRO A 74 -8.06 0.14 6.27
N ILE A 75 -7.48 -1.05 6.11
CA ILE A 75 -6.62 -1.41 4.99
C ILE A 75 -7.49 -2.03 3.89
N ALA A 76 -7.56 -1.42 2.72
CA ALA A 76 -8.21 -2.02 1.55
C ALA A 76 -7.30 -3.07 0.90
N ILE A 77 -7.72 -4.33 0.85
CA ILE A 77 -6.97 -5.41 0.22
C ILE A 77 -7.25 -5.43 -1.29
N ALA A 78 -6.38 -4.79 -2.06
CA ALA A 78 -6.48 -4.72 -3.52
C ALA A 78 -5.60 -5.78 -4.20
N PHE A 79 -6.13 -6.44 -5.23
CA PHE A 79 -5.43 -7.55 -5.90
C PHE A 79 -5.53 -7.48 -7.42
N VAL A 80 -4.59 -8.20 -8.05
CA VAL A 80 -4.61 -8.55 -9.48
C VAL A 80 -4.35 -10.04 -9.59
N ASP A 81 -5.29 -10.76 -10.18
CA ASP A 81 -5.22 -12.19 -10.44
C ASP A 81 -5.35 -12.44 -11.95
N THR A 82 -4.22 -12.75 -12.57
CA THR A 82 -4.14 -13.01 -14.00
C THR A 82 -4.61 -14.40 -14.38
N ALA A 83 -4.60 -15.36 -13.45
CA ALA A 83 -5.15 -16.69 -13.70
C ALA A 83 -6.68 -16.61 -13.87
N ALA A 84 -7.34 -15.83 -13.01
CA ALA A 84 -8.77 -15.56 -13.09
C ALA A 84 -9.14 -14.39 -14.01
N LYS A 85 -8.15 -13.62 -14.52
CA LYS A 85 -8.32 -12.35 -15.24
C LYS A 85 -9.19 -11.33 -14.49
N ARG A 86 -8.96 -11.21 -13.17
CA ARG A 86 -9.70 -10.31 -12.27
C ARG A 86 -8.76 -9.37 -11.55
N ALA A 87 -9.23 -8.16 -11.29
CA ALA A 87 -8.58 -7.21 -10.40
C ALA A 87 -9.66 -6.46 -9.62
N GLY A 88 -9.32 -5.96 -8.43
CA GLY A 88 -10.27 -5.22 -7.62
C GLY A 88 -9.82 -5.08 -6.18
N ILE A 89 -10.75 -4.62 -5.35
CA ILE A 89 -10.64 -4.62 -3.89
C ILE A 89 -11.48 -5.80 -3.40
N ASP A 90 -10.88 -6.66 -2.58
CA ASP A 90 -11.56 -7.84 -2.05
C ASP A 90 -12.38 -7.47 -0.80
N HIS A 91 -11.72 -6.96 0.22
CA HIS A 91 -12.34 -6.53 1.47
C HIS A 91 -11.52 -5.43 2.15
N PHE A 92 -12.10 -4.84 3.19
CA PHE A 92 -11.42 -3.93 4.11
C PHE A 92 -11.03 -4.70 5.37
N PHE A 93 -9.79 -4.53 5.79
CA PHE A 93 -9.20 -5.20 6.94
C PHE A 93 -8.85 -4.17 8.02
N MET A 94 -9.38 -4.32 9.23
CA MET A 94 -9.00 -3.49 10.38
C MET A 94 -7.84 -4.14 11.13
N PRO A 95 -6.70 -3.46 11.32
CA PRO A 95 -5.61 -3.94 12.15
C PRO A 95 -6.09 -4.35 13.54
N THR A 96 -5.76 -5.58 13.97
CA THR A 96 -6.15 -6.11 15.28
C THR A 96 -5.18 -5.72 16.39
N GLY A 97 -3.97 -5.28 16.01
CA GLY A 97 -2.83 -5.03 16.90
C GLY A 97 -1.85 -6.20 16.96
N ASP A 98 -2.23 -7.38 16.48
CA ASP A 98 -1.32 -8.53 16.30
C ASP A 98 -0.74 -8.52 14.88
N LEU A 99 0.41 -7.86 14.72
CA LEU A 99 1.06 -7.66 13.44
C LEU A 99 1.37 -8.99 12.73
N ASP A 100 1.90 -9.97 13.43
CA ASP A 100 2.35 -11.22 12.81
C ASP A 100 1.16 -12.05 12.34
N LYS A 101 0.10 -12.13 13.14
CA LYS A 101 -1.15 -12.79 12.78
C LYS A 101 -1.81 -12.12 11.58
N ASP A 102 -1.97 -10.80 11.63
CA ASP A 102 -2.64 -10.05 10.58
C ASP A 102 -1.85 -10.11 9.26
N LEU A 103 -0.52 -9.99 9.31
CA LEU A 103 0.31 -10.14 8.12
C LEU A 103 0.23 -11.55 7.55
N SER A 104 0.18 -12.59 8.40
CA SER A 104 0.02 -13.97 7.93
C SER A 104 -1.31 -14.18 7.22
N GLU A 105 -2.41 -13.60 7.73
CA GLU A 105 -3.73 -13.68 7.10
C GLU A 105 -3.75 -12.97 5.74
N ILE A 106 -3.20 -11.76 5.69
CA ILE A 106 -3.09 -10.98 4.46
C ILE A 106 -2.20 -11.72 3.44
N LYS A 107 -1.06 -12.26 3.86
CA LYS A 107 -0.16 -13.03 2.98
C LYS A 107 -0.86 -14.26 2.41
N ALA A 108 -1.57 -15.03 3.24
CA ALA A 108 -2.31 -16.20 2.79
C ALA A 108 -3.35 -15.85 1.70
N PHE A 109 -3.98 -14.68 1.78
CA PHE A 109 -4.85 -14.18 0.71
C PHE A 109 -4.10 -13.98 -0.62
N TYR A 110 -2.91 -13.38 -0.59
CA TYR A 110 -2.12 -13.13 -1.81
C TYR A 110 -1.43 -14.39 -2.35
N ASP A 111 -1.08 -15.35 -1.50
CA ASP A 111 -0.54 -16.66 -1.91
C ASP A 111 -1.51 -17.42 -2.84
N ALA A 112 -2.81 -17.20 -2.66
CA ALA A 112 -3.85 -17.78 -3.50
C ALA A 112 -4.03 -17.06 -4.85
N LYS A 113 -3.30 -15.96 -5.12
CA LYS A 113 -3.45 -15.15 -6.35
C LYS A 113 -2.24 -15.30 -7.26
N ARG A 114 -2.45 -15.14 -8.57
CA ARG A 114 -1.35 -15.08 -9.55
C ARG A 114 -1.18 -13.68 -10.12
N GLY A 115 -0.13 -12.99 -9.69
CA GLY A 115 0.26 -11.69 -10.25
C GLY A 115 0.68 -11.78 -11.73
N LEU A 116 0.84 -10.63 -12.38
CA LEU A 116 1.25 -10.54 -13.79
C LEU A 116 2.66 -11.08 -14.06
N LYS A 117 3.54 -10.96 -13.06
CA LYS A 117 4.88 -11.53 -13.04
C LYS A 117 5.02 -12.38 -11.78
N PRO A 118 4.63 -13.66 -11.82
CA PRO A 118 4.60 -14.52 -10.63
C PRO A 118 5.96 -14.59 -9.92
N GLU A 119 7.06 -14.50 -10.66
CA GLU A 119 8.43 -14.53 -10.15
C GLU A 119 8.82 -13.33 -9.26
N ASN A 120 8.01 -12.27 -9.26
CA ASN A 120 8.27 -11.07 -8.46
C ASN A 120 7.56 -11.06 -7.11
N TYR A 121 6.78 -12.09 -6.79
CA TYR A 121 6.07 -12.23 -5.52
C TYR A 121 6.79 -13.21 -4.59
N ALA A 122 6.89 -12.88 -3.31
CA ALA A 122 7.34 -13.79 -2.26
C ALA A 122 6.67 -13.45 -0.92
N SER A 123 6.23 -14.47 -0.19
CA SER A 123 5.59 -14.37 1.13
C SER A 123 6.36 -15.11 2.21
#